data_AF-A0A2C9LF78-F1
#
_entry.id   AF-A0A2C9LF78-F1
#
_cell.length_a   1.000
_cell.length_b   1.000
_cell.length_c   1.000
_cell.angle_alpha   90.00
_cell.angle_beta   90.00
_cell.angle_gamma   90.00
#
_symmetry.space_group_name_H-M   'P 1'
#
loop_
_entity.id
_entity.type
_entity.pdbx_description
1 polymer ?
#
loop_
_entity_poly.entity_id
_entity_poly.type
_entity_poly.pdbx_seq_one_letter_code
_entity_poly.pdbx_strand_id
1 'polypeptide(L)' 'MRRDMQEIIPGLFLGPYASAMKSKLEDLLKAGITHIICIRQSIEAKFIRPNFPQHFQYLVLEVADCPTENIIKHFKP' A
#
# COMPACT_ATOMS: atom_id res chain seq x y z
N MET A 1 -10.80 -12.36 4.98
CA MET A 1 -11.38 -11.21 5.70
C MET A 1 -10.33 -10.26 6.30
N ARG A 2 -9.37 -10.69 7.14
CA ARG A 2 -8.32 -9.78 7.66
C ARG A 2 -7.07 -9.64 6.77
N ARG A 3 -6.98 -10.42 5.68
CA ARG A 3 -5.79 -10.50 4.79
C ARG A 3 -6.02 -9.93 3.38
N ASP A 4 -7.22 -9.44 3.13
CA ASP A 4 -7.67 -8.95 1.83
C ASP A 4 -7.92 -7.44 1.94
N MET A 5 -7.74 -6.71 0.84
CA MET A 5 -8.08 -5.29 0.79
C MET A 5 -9.60 -5.12 0.69
N GLN A 6 -10.09 -4.00 1.21
CA GLN A 6 -11.49 -3.63 1.19
C GLN A 6 -11.62 -2.26 0.54
N GLU A 7 -12.67 -2.06 -0.26
CA GLU A 7 -13.03 -0.75 -0.78
C GLU A 7 -13.66 0.07 0.35
N ILE A 8 -13.03 1.20 0.67
CA ILE A 8 -13.48 2.08 1.76
C ILE A 8 -14.47 3.12 1.22
N ILE A 9 -14.13 3.69 0.06
CA ILE A 9 -14.99 4.54 -0.77
C ILE A 9 -14.68 4.20 -2.24
N PRO A 10 -15.55 4.58 -3.20
CA PRO A 10 -15.34 4.25 -4.61
C PRO A 10 -13.94 4.60 -5.11
N GLY A 11 -13.19 3.58 -5.55
CA GLY A 11 -11.82 3.74 -6.05
C GLY A 11 -10.72 3.84 -5.00
N LEU A 12 -11.04 3.75 -3.70
CA LEU A 12 -10.06 3.74 -2.61
C LEU A 12 -10.11 2.41 -1.86
N PHE A 13 -9.01 1.67 -1.90
CA PHE A 13 -8.86 0.40 -1.23
C PHE A 13 -7.86 0.48 -0.09
N LEU A 14 -8.17 -0.18 1.03
CA LEU A 14 -7.28 -0.33 2.17
C LEU A 14 -7.10 -1.81 2.48
N GLY A 15 -5.84 -2.23 2.63
CA GLY A 15 -5.52 -3.61 2.95
C GLY A 15 -4.12 -3.77 3.55
N PRO A 16 -3.82 -4.94 4.13
CA PRO A 16 -2.48 -5.27 4.58
C PRO A 16 -1.51 -5.44 3.40
N TYR A 17 -0.20 -5.49 3.67
CA TYR A 17 0.82 -5.82 2.67
C TYR A 17 0.49 -7.09 1.85
N ALA A 18 -0.17 -8.08 2.48
CA ALA A 18 -0.58 -9.32 1.83
C ALA A 18 -1.44 -9.10 0.56
N SER A 19 -2.17 -7.99 0.48
CA SER A 19 -3.02 -7.63 -0.67
C SER A 19 -2.23 -7.10 -1.87
N ALA A 20 -0.94 -6.78 -1.69
CA ALA A 20 -0.04 -6.30 -2.74
C ALA A 20 1.14 -7.26 -3.01
N MET A 21 1.04 -8.51 -2.57
CA MET A 21 2.03 -9.55 -2.87
C MET A 21 2.01 -9.94 -4.35
N LYS A 22 3.09 -10.58 -4.82
CA LYS A 22 3.24 -11.03 -6.22
C LYS A 22 2.07 -11.87 -6.75
N SER A 23 1.42 -12.66 -5.89
CA SER A 23 0.26 -13.48 -6.26
C SER A 23 -1.04 -12.69 -6.47
N LYS A 24 -1.04 -11.38 -6.20
CA LYS A 24 -2.23 -10.52 -6.23
C LYS A 24 -2.33 -9.63 -7.46
N LEU A 25 -1.48 -9.81 -8.48
CA LEU A 25 -1.47 -8.98 -9.67
C LEU A 25 -2.84 -8.93 -10.36
N GLU A 26 -3.44 -10.09 -10.63
CA GLU A 26 -4.75 -10.14 -11.30
C GLU A 26 -5.87 -9.51 -10.46
N ASP A 27 -5.85 -9.73 -9.13
CA ASP A 27 -6.85 -9.16 -8.23
C ASP A 27 -6.78 -7.62 -8.25
N LEU A 28 -5.57 -7.05 -8.25
CA LEU A 28 -5.34 -5.61 -8.34
C LEU A 28 -5.78 -5.04 -9.69
N LEU A 29 -5.48 -5.72 -10.80
CA LEU A 29 -5.90 -5.30 -12.15
C LEU A 29 -7.43 -5.37 -12.31
N LYS A 30 -8.07 -6.43 -11.81
CA LYS A 30 -9.54 -6.59 -11.84
C LYS A 30 -10.24 -5.52 -11.00
N ALA A 31 -9.64 -5.11 -9.88
CA ALA A 31 -10.14 -4.01 -9.06
C ALA A 31 -9.87 -2.61 -9.65
N GLY A 32 -9.20 -2.52 -10.80
CA GLY A 32 -8.92 -1.24 -11.46
C GLY A 32 -7.87 -0.39 -10.74
N ILE A 33 -7.02 -1.00 -9.92
CA ILE A 33 -5.96 -0.28 -9.21
C ILE A 33 -4.94 0.26 -10.22
N THR A 34 -4.57 1.53 -10.08
CA THR A 34 -3.56 2.19 -10.90
C THR A 34 -2.39 2.73 -10.07
N HIS A 35 -2.63 3.00 -8.79
CA HIS A 35 -1.69 3.58 -7.85
C HIS A 35 -1.69 2.79 -6.54
N ILE A 36 -0.50 2.62 -5.93
CA ILE A 36 -0.34 1.94 -4.65
C ILE A 36 0.53 2.80 -3.73
N ILE A 37 0.00 3.11 -2.53
CA ILE A 37 0.79 3.71 -1.46
C ILE A 37 1.38 2.59 -0.60
N CYS A 38 2.71 2.49 -0.60
CA CYS A 38 3.47 1.48 0.14
C CYS A 38 4.03 2.11 1.42
N ILE A 39 3.35 1.90 2.54
CA ILE A 39 3.72 2.42 3.86
C ILE A 39 4.48 1.34 4.61
N ARG A 40 5.70 1.64 5.06
CA ARG A 40 6.52 0.72 5.87
C ARG A 40 7.60 1.45 6.65
N GLN A 41 8.19 0.80 7.65
CA GLN A 41 9.49 1.20 8.20
C GLN A 41 10.65 0.70 7.32
N SER A 42 11.83 1.33 7.43
CA SER A 42 13.01 0.93 6.67
C SER A 42 13.45 -0.51 6.99
N ILE A 43 13.25 -0.97 8.23
CA ILE A 43 13.53 -2.37 8.64
C ILE A 43 12.62 -3.40 7.94
N GLU A 44 11.45 -2.98 7.47
CA GLU A 44 10.46 -3.82 6.79
C GLU A 44 10.66 -3.83 5.26
N ALA A 45 11.52 -2.97 4.71
CA ALA A 45 11.68 -2.76 3.27
C ALA A 45 12.09 -4.03 2.49
N LYS A 46 12.72 -4.99 3.18
CA LYS A 46 13.03 -6.32 2.61
C LYS A 46 11.80 -7.13 2.26
N PHE A 47 10.67 -6.88 2.91
CA PHE A 47 9.41 -7.59 2.74
C PHE A 47 8.36 -6.68 2.10
N ILE A 48 8.16 -5.47 2.64
CA ILE A 48 7.16 -4.51 2.16
C ILE A 48 7.80 -3.58 1.12
N ARG A 49 7.57 -3.89 -0.17
CA ARG A 49 8.14 -3.14 -1.31
C ARG A 49 7.24 -3.19 -2.55
N PRO A 50 7.43 -2.29 -3.53
CA PRO A 50 6.75 -2.36 -4.81
C PRO A 50 7.04 -3.69 -5.53
N ASN A 51 5.99 -4.49 -5.76
CA ASN A 51 6.12 -5.79 -6.43
C ASN A 51 5.89 -5.71 -7.95
N PHE A 52 5.20 -4.67 -8.43
CA PHE A 52 4.84 -4.52 -9.85
C PHE A 52 5.10 -3.10 -10.38
N PRO A 53 6.34 -2.59 -10.32
CA PRO A 53 6.65 -1.20 -10.69
C PRO A 53 6.34 -0.87 -12.16
N GLN A 54 6.16 -1.86 -13.03
CA GLN A 54 5.75 -1.67 -14.43
C GLN A 54 4.24 -1.52 -14.61
N HIS A 55 3.43 -1.90 -13.62
CA HIS A 55 1.96 -1.94 -13.73
C HIS A 55 1.27 -0.84 -12.92
N PHE A 56 1.86 -0.44 -11.80
CA PHE A 56 1.28 0.57 -10.91
C PHE A 56 2.27 1.69 -10.63
N GLN A 57 1.75 2.89 -10.43
CA GLN A 57 2.53 3.98 -9.86
C GLN A 57 2.60 3.83 -8.34
N TYR A 58 3.78 3.99 -7.76
CA TYR A 58 3.99 3.81 -6.33
C TYR A 58 4.37 5.12 -5.66
N LEU A 59 3.72 5.38 -4.51
CA LEU A 59 4.22 6.29 -3.50
C LEU A 59 4.71 5.45 -2.33
N VAL A 60 5.99 5.61 -1.97
CA VAL A 60 6.62 4.80 -0.93
C VAL A 60 6.90 5.70 0.27
N LEU A 61 6.24 5.43 1.40
CA LEU A 61 6.34 6.25 2.62
C LEU A 61 7.06 5.47 3.72
N GLU A 62 8.06 6.11 4.33
CA GLU A 62 8.79 5.57 5.49
C GLU A 62 8.17 6.11 6.77
N VAL A 63 7.36 5.28 7.42
CA VAL A 63 6.53 5.64 8.57
C VAL A 63 6.64 4.55 9.61
N ALA A 64 6.96 4.93 10.85
CA ALA A 64 6.93 4.04 11.98
C ALA A 64 5.52 3.81 12.52
N ASP A 65 5.19 2.55 12.84
CA ASP A 65 3.97 2.22 13.57
C ASP A 65 4.16 2.49 15.07
N CYS A 66 4.20 3.77 15.42
CA CYS A 66 4.25 4.21 16.80
C CYS A 66 3.43 5.49 17.02
N PRO A 67 2.92 5.73 18.24
CA PRO A 67 2.06 6.89 18.51
C PRO A 67 2.73 8.26 18.28
N THR A 68 4.05 8.30 18.23
CA THR A 68 4.84 9.54 18.13
C THR A 68 5.34 9.82 16.71
N GLU A 69 5.14 8.92 15.74
CA GLU A 69 5.56 9.16 14.36
C GLU A 69 4.76 10.34 13.77
N ASN A 70 5.48 11.35 13.31
CA ASN A 70 4.86 12.50 12.66
C ASN A 70 4.42 12.12 11.23
N ILE A 71 3.17 11.65 11.11
CA ILE A 71 2.55 11.35 9.81
C ILE A 71 1.90 12.57 9.15
N ILE A 72 1.59 13.63 9.91
CA ILE A 72 0.89 14.81 9.38
C ILE A 72 1.70 15.50 8.26
N LYS A 73 3.04 15.39 8.30
CA LYS A 73 3.97 15.91 7.27
C LYS A 73 3.71 15.37 5.85
N HIS A 74 3.01 14.24 5.70
CA HIS A 74 2.72 13.63 4.41
C HIS A 74 1.40 14.08 3.80
N PHE A 75 0.53 14.74 4.57
CA PHE A 75 -0.74 15.26 4.06
C PHE A 75 -0.51 16.66 3.50
N LYS A 76 -1.02 16.92 2.30
CA LYS A 76 -1.05 18.25 1.70
C LYS A 76 -2.50 18.75 1.69
N PRO A 77 -2.72 20.06 1.91
CA PRO A 77 -4.03 20.68 1.78
C PRO A 77 -4.55 20.64 0.34
#